data_AF-A0A6F8ZKE0-F1
#
_entry.id   AF-A0A6F8ZKE0-F1
#
_cell.length_a   1.000
_cell.length_b   1.000
_cell.length_c   1.000
_cell.angle_alpha   90.00
_cell.angle_beta   90.00
_cell.angle_gamma   90.00
#
_symmetry.space_group_name_H-M   'P 1'
#
loop_
_entity.id
_entity.type
_entity.pdbx_description
1 polymer ?
#
loop_
_entity_poly.entity_id
_entity_poly.type
_entity_poly.pdbx_seq_one_letter_code
_entity_poly.pdbx_strand_id
1 'polypeptide(L)' 'MRSAWSLERVVALLRMTLGSVLGIVGFGTLSLALMPFNGGGLLLGLGELAVGTFLALGVLSPLRLRSGQKPL' A
#
# COMPACT_ATOMS: atom_id res chain seq x y z
N MET A 1 -4.32 -12.73 29.01
CA MET A 1 -4.17 -11.51 28.19
C MET A 1 -3.48 -11.88 26.88
N ARG A 2 -4.24 -12.17 25.81
CA ARG A 2 -3.74 -12.70 24.51
C ARG A 2 -4.01 -11.74 23.31
N SER A 3 -4.07 -10.43 23.55
CA SER A 3 -4.60 -9.47 22.55
C SER A 3 -3.53 -8.64 21.81
N ALA A 4 -2.32 -8.49 22.35
CA ALA A 4 -1.30 -7.60 21.78
C ALA A 4 -0.66 -8.10 20.46
N TRP A 5 -0.81 -9.39 20.11
CA TRP A 5 -0.31 -9.95 18.85
C TRP A 5 -1.23 -9.69 17.64
N SER A 6 -2.41 -9.07 17.84
CA SER A 6 -3.37 -8.83 16.75
C SER A 6 -3.26 -7.44 16.11
N LEU A 7 -2.86 -6.42 16.87
CA LEU A 7 -2.99 -5.03 16.43
C LEU A 7 -1.97 -4.67 15.34
N GLU A 8 -0.74 -5.14 15.45
CA GLU A 8 0.29 -4.96 14.41
C GLU A 8 -0.09 -5.68 13.10
N ARG A 9 -0.67 -6.88 13.19
CA ARG A 9 -1.14 -7.64 12.02
C ARG A 9 -2.34 -6.96 11.36
N VAL A 10 -3.27 -6.43 12.15
CA VAL A 10 -4.43 -5.68 11.64
C VAL A 10 -3.98 -4.40 10.96
N VAL A 11 -3.01 -3.66 11.52
CA VAL A 11 -2.44 -2.47 10.88
C VAL A 11 -1.71 -2.84 9.58
N ALA A 12 -0.95 -3.93 9.56
CA ALA A 12 -0.29 -4.42 8.35
C ALA A 12 -1.30 -4.80 7.26
N LEU A 13 -2.37 -5.54 7.62
CA LEU A 13 -3.47 -5.88 6.72
C LEU A 13 -4.18 -4.63 6.19
N LEU A 14 -4.52 -3.68 7.07
CA LEU A 14 -5.16 -2.42 6.68
C LEU A 14 -4.29 -1.62 5.71
N ARG A 15 -2.98 -1.50 5.97
CA ARG A 15 -2.04 -0.81 5.06
C ARG A 15 -1.91 -1.53 3.72
N MET A 16 -1.93 -2.86 3.73
CA MET A 16 -1.88 -3.66 2.49
C MET A 16 -3.15 -3.47 1.67
N THR A 17 -4.32 -3.55 2.31
CA THR A 17 -5.62 -3.36 1.64
C THR A 17 -5.75 -1.94 1.11
N LEU A 18 -5.40 -0.92 1.91
CA LEU A 18 -5.42 0.48 1.47
C LEU A 18 -4.46 0.73 0.31
N GLY A 19 -3.23 0.21 0.38
CA GLY A 19 -2.26 0.33 -0.71
C GLY A 19 -2.74 -0.34 -2.00
N SER A 20 -3.36 -1.52 -1.89
CA SER A 20 -3.92 -2.23 -3.04
C SER A 20 -5.12 -1.50 -3.65
N VAL A 21 -6.03 -0.97 -2.83
CA VAL A 21 -7.18 -0.19 -3.31
C VAL A 21 -6.71 1.07 -4.02
N LEU A 22 -5.76 1.80 -3.44
CA LEU A 22 -5.17 2.98 -4.06
C LEU A 22 -4.46 2.66 -5.38
N GLY A 23 -3.74 1.53 -5.45
CA GLY A 23 -3.13 1.08 -6.70
C GLY A 23 -4.15 0.75 -7.80
N ILE A 24 -5.26 0.09 -7.45
CA ILE A 24 -6.34 -0.22 -8.39
C ILE A 24 -7.03 1.06 -8.87
N VAL A 25 -7.35 1.98 -7.93
CA VAL A 25 -7.95 3.27 -8.27
C VAL A 25 -7.04 4.05 -9.19
N GLY A 26 -5.75 4.23 -8.82
CA GLY A 26 -4.75 4.92 -9.63
C GLY A 26 -4.59 4.35 -11.04
N PHE A 27 -4.63 3.03 -11.18
CA PHE A 27 -4.64 2.39 -12.50
C PHE A 27 -5.91 2.72 -13.30
N GLY A 28 -7.07 2.74 -12.65
CA GLY A 28 -8.33 3.16 -13.25
C GLY A 28 -8.30 4.61 -13.72
N THR A 29 -7.77 5.53 -12.91
CA THR A 29 -7.59 6.96 -13.26
C THR A 29 -6.67 7.13 -14.44
N LEU A 30 -5.55 6.38 -14.49
CA LEU A 30 -4.68 6.35 -15.67
C LEU A 30 -5.40 5.84 -16.90
N SER A 31 -6.15 4.74 -16.78
CA SER A 31 -6.88 4.16 -17.90
C SER A 31 -7.93 5.10 -18.47
N LEU A 32 -8.64 5.85 -17.61
CA LEU A 32 -9.63 6.84 -18.02
C LEU A 32 -8.98 8.12 -18.59
N ALA A 33 -7.79 8.47 -18.11
CA ALA A 33 -7.04 9.63 -18.59
C ALA A 33 -6.37 9.42 -19.96
N LEU A 34 -6.36 8.19 -20.49
CA LEU A 34 -5.83 7.89 -21.81
C LEU A 34 -6.79 8.26 -22.94
N MET A 35 -8.11 8.21 -22.71
CA MET A 35 -9.11 8.51 -23.74
C MET A 35 -10.34 9.23 -23.15
N PRO A 36 -10.48 10.56 -23.38
CA PRO A 36 -9.55 11.46 -24.07
C PRO A 36 -8.25 11.69 -23.29
N PHE A 37 -7.14 11.91 -24.00
CA PHE A 37 -5.85 12.15 -23.36
C PHE A 37 -5.89 13.40 -22.48
N ASN A 38 -5.80 13.21 -21.16
CA ASN A 38 -5.81 14.26 -20.17
C ASN A 38 -4.56 14.14 -19.30
N GLY A 39 -3.55 14.98 -19.59
CA GLY A 39 -2.29 14.99 -18.85
C GLY A 39 -2.45 15.22 -17.35
N GLY A 40 -3.47 15.98 -16.93
CA GLY A 40 -3.77 16.19 -15.51
C GLY A 40 -4.29 14.91 -14.83
N GLY A 41 -5.18 14.17 -15.50
CA GLY A 41 -5.66 12.87 -15.03
C GLY A 41 -4.55 11.81 -14.98
N LEU A 42 -3.61 11.88 -15.92
CA LEU A 42 -2.43 11.01 -15.98
C LEU A 42 -1.49 11.27 -14.79
N LEU A 43 -1.20 12.53 -14.47
CA LEU A 43 -0.40 12.89 -13.29
C LEU A 43 -1.07 12.50 -11.98
N LEU A 44 -2.39 12.67 -11.88
CA LEU A 44 -3.17 12.22 -10.72
C LEU A 44 -3.09 10.70 -10.56
N GLY A 45 -3.34 9.92 -11.62
CA GLY A 45 -3.27 8.46 -11.57
C GLY A 45 -1.86 7.95 -11.23
N LEU A 46 -0.80 8.60 -11.74
CA LEU A 46 0.58 8.30 -11.35
C LEU A 46 0.84 8.59 -9.86
N GLY A 47 0.31 9.71 -9.34
CA GLY A 47 0.40 10.05 -7.92
C GLY A 47 -0.32 9.05 -7.02
N GLU A 48 -1.54 8.66 -7.38
CA GLU A 48 -2.35 7.66 -6.68
C GLU A 48 -1.65 6.29 -6.67
N LEU A 49 -1.08 5.88 -7.81
CA LEU A 49 -0.27 4.67 -7.90
C LEU A 49 0.98 4.76 -7.02
N ALA A 50 1.73 5.85 -7.08
CA ALA A 50 2.94 6.02 -6.26
C ALA A 50 2.64 5.94 -4.76
N VAL A 51 1.57 6.61 -4.30
CA VAL A 51 1.14 6.56 -2.89
C VAL A 51 0.62 5.18 -2.51
N GLY A 52 -0.20 4.54 -3.36
CA GLY A 52 -0.72 3.19 -3.13
C GLY A 52 0.40 2.16 -3.05
N THR A 53 1.36 2.21 -3.97
CA THR A 53 2.56 1.38 -3.96
C THR A 53 3.42 1.65 -2.73
N PHE A 54 3.63 2.90 -2.32
CA PHE A 54 4.40 3.21 -1.11
C PHE A 54 3.75 2.66 0.16
N LEU A 55 2.41 2.73 0.26
CA LEU A 55 1.67 2.14 1.37
C LEU A 55 1.72 0.61 1.37
N ALA A 56 1.59 -0.01 0.20
CA ALA A 56 1.67 -1.47 0.04
C ALA A 56 3.09 -2.00 0.31
N LEU A 57 4.12 -1.36 -0.24
CA LEU A 57 5.53 -1.71 0.01
C LEU A 57 5.97 -1.34 1.43
N GLY A 58 5.35 -0.34 2.05
CA GLY A 58 5.52 -0.02 3.47
C GLY A 58 5.08 -1.15 4.41
N VAL A 59 4.29 -2.11 3.94
CA VAL A 59 3.98 -3.37 4.64
C VAL A 59 5.11 -4.39 4.49
N LEU A 60 5.82 -4.36 3.36
CA LEU A 60 7.01 -5.19 3.10
C LEU A 60 8.28 -4.59 3.70
N SER A 61 8.28 -3.29 4.04
CA SER A 61 9.30 -2.68 4.90
C SER A 61 9.39 -3.52 6.17
N PRO A 62 10.56 -4.07 6.48
CA PRO A 62 10.65 -5.19 7.38
C PRO A 62 10.13 -4.76 8.75
N LEU A 63 9.07 -5.41 9.21
CA LEU A 63 8.70 -5.47 10.64
C LEU A 63 9.79 -6.19 11.48
N ARG A 64 10.99 -6.41 10.93
CA ARG A 64 12.21 -6.71 11.70
C ARG A 64 12.55 -5.40 12.42
N LEU A 65 12.29 -5.27 13.71
CA LEU A 65 13.25 -5.70 14.72
C LEU A 65 12.55 -5.77 16.09
N ARG A 66 11.65 -6.75 16.30
CA ARG A 66 11.31 -7.13 17.68
C ARG A 66 10.91 -8.59 17.82
N SER A 67 11.86 -9.47 17.50
CA SER A 67 11.91 -10.76 18.16
C SER A 67 13.36 -11.14 18.39
N GLY A 68 13.78 -11.12 19.64
CA GLY A 68 15.03 -11.72 20.11
C GLY A 68 14.98 -13.24 20.01
N GLN A 69 14.74 -13.78 18.81
CA GLN A 69 14.95 -15.19 18.53
C GLN A 69 16.38 -15.35 18.02
N LYS A 70 17.25 -15.75 18.95
CA LYS A 70 18.55 -16.34 18.63
C LYS A 70 18.32 -17.47 17.62
N PRO A 71 19.10 -17.54 16.53
CA PRO A 71 19.16 -18.77 15.75
C PRO A 71 19.79 -19.84 16.67
N LEU A 72 19.06 -20.94 16.87
CA LEU A 72 19.63 -22.20 17.34
C LEU A 72 20.42 -22.84 16.19
#